data_AF-A0A0N5A3H6-F1
#
_entry.id   AF-A0A0N5A3H6-F1
#
_cell.length_a   1.000
_cell.length_b   1.000
_cell.length_c   1.000
_cell.angle_alpha   90.00
_cell.angle_beta   90.00
_cell.angle_gamma   90.00
#
_symmetry.space_group_name_H-M   'P 1'
#
loop_
_entity.id
_entity.type
_entity.pdbx_description
1 polymer ?
#
loop_
_entity_poly.entity_id
_entity_poly.type
_entity_poly.pdbx_seq_one_letter_code
_entity_poly.pdbx_strand_id
1 'polypeptide(L)'
;MHRNFFTLIVLSICFLSSECLVKRSTAVLIQNAFGDFKDGCFPKASGGCSCSLSINGAETEQVFTDISDCKKPIEVETAENKLNLNKEFKAVAGNMKDNCFPKPSGGCKCTEKNSKGEEEIVAYNDIAQCRDSNERIKRRVQYGKFKPNCVSKLGGGCVCTLKKAGLDTVQTYTKDSDCKEIEEPVDPVVERAKANYGKVVQELKAKFKGLRENCFPRPKGCMCIVGKDSLGHEINEKRWTDAECKCAEGEVSKECPANR
;
A
#
# COMPACT_ATOMS: atom_id res chain seq x y z
N MET A 1 -82.60 3.81 -4.14
CA MET A 1 -81.40 3.54 -4.97
C MET A 1 -80.12 3.53 -4.11
N HIS A 2 -79.95 2.59 -3.17
CA HIS A 2 -78.73 2.53 -2.33
C HIS A 2 -78.30 1.10 -1.95
N ARG A 3 -78.82 0.07 -2.62
CA ARG A 3 -78.56 -1.34 -2.24
C ARG A 3 -77.62 -2.12 -3.17
N ASN A 4 -77.16 -1.49 -4.26
CA ASN A 4 -76.29 -2.12 -5.26
C ASN A 4 -74.88 -1.52 -5.32
N PHE A 5 -74.57 -0.48 -4.53
CA PHE A 5 -73.24 0.14 -4.52
C PHE A 5 -72.30 -0.51 -3.49
N PHE A 6 -72.84 -1.10 -2.42
CA PHE A 6 -72.06 -1.74 -1.36
C PHE A 6 -71.54 -3.13 -1.73
N THR A 7 -72.23 -3.85 -2.61
CA THR A 7 -71.84 -5.20 -3.05
C THR A 7 -70.67 -5.19 -4.04
N LEU A 8 -70.47 -4.10 -4.79
CA LEU A 8 -69.33 -3.93 -5.69
C LEU A 8 -68.04 -3.52 -4.96
N ILE A 9 -68.16 -2.82 -3.82
CA ILE A 9 -66.99 -2.39 -3.05
C ILE A 9 -66.40 -3.54 -2.23
N VAL A 10 -67.24 -4.45 -1.70
CA VAL A 10 -66.75 -5.59 -0.90
C VAL A 10 -66.03 -6.65 -1.76
N LEU A 11 -66.47 -6.86 -3.02
CA LEU A 11 -65.79 -7.77 -3.96
C LEU A 11 -64.46 -7.22 -4.48
N SER A 12 -64.27 -5.90 -4.49
CA SER A 12 -63.01 -5.28 -4.91
C SER A 12 -61.93 -5.31 -3.81
N ILE A 13 -62.30 -5.53 -2.54
CA ILE A 13 -61.35 -5.55 -1.42
C ILE A 13 -60.83 -6.98 -1.16
N CYS A 14 -61.53 -8.02 -1.61
CA CYS A 14 -61.09 -9.42 -1.46
C CYS A 14 -60.06 -9.91 -2.51
N PHE A 15 -59.79 -9.14 -3.58
CA PHE A 15 -58.82 -9.54 -4.63
C PHE A 15 -57.41 -8.97 -4.45
N LEU A 16 -57.16 -8.12 -3.45
CA LEU A 16 -55.83 -7.51 -3.23
C LEU A 16 -55.03 -8.15 -2.08
N SER A 17 -55.55 -9.21 -1.46
CA SER A 17 -54.89 -9.95 -0.37
C SER A 17 -54.51 -11.37 -0.78
N SER A 18 -54.01 -11.58 -1.98
CA SER A 18 -53.38 -12.86 -2.36
C SER A 18 -52.12 -12.59 -3.18
N GLU A 19 -51.05 -13.26 -2.77
CA GLU A 19 -49.71 -13.25 -3.36
C GLU A 19 -48.77 -12.10 -2.95
N CYS A 20 -48.56 -11.91 -1.64
CA CYS A 20 -47.18 -11.77 -1.15
C CYS A 20 -46.48 -13.14 -1.25
N LEU A 21 -46.39 -13.68 -2.46
CA LEU A 21 -45.44 -14.72 -2.77
C LEU A 21 -44.10 -14.02 -2.65
N VAL A 22 -43.44 -14.20 -1.51
CA VAL A 22 -42.04 -13.82 -1.35
C VAL A 22 -41.32 -14.59 -2.44
N LYS A 23 -41.09 -13.95 -3.59
CA LYS A 23 -40.03 -14.30 -4.54
C LYS A 23 -38.75 -14.14 -3.74
N ARG A 24 -38.44 -15.10 -2.86
CA ARG A 24 -37.08 -15.34 -2.39
C ARG A 24 -36.35 -15.60 -3.69
N SER A 25 -35.57 -14.61 -4.13
CA SER A 25 -34.84 -14.64 -5.39
C SER A 25 -34.23 -16.02 -5.56
N THR A 26 -34.81 -16.83 -6.45
CA THR A 26 -34.25 -18.13 -6.82
C THR A 26 -32.81 -17.92 -7.30
N ALA A 27 -32.52 -16.76 -7.87
CA ALA A 27 -31.17 -16.28 -8.16
C ALA A 27 -30.20 -16.30 -6.96
N VAL A 28 -30.64 -15.90 -5.76
CA VAL A 28 -29.78 -15.89 -4.55
C VAL A 28 -29.60 -17.31 -3.99
N LEU A 29 -30.63 -18.15 -4.07
CA LEU A 29 -30.53 -19.58 -3.71
C LEU A 29 -29.64 -20.35 -4.71
N ILE A 30 -29.70 -20.02 -5.99
CA ILE A 30 -28.84 -20.60 -7.04
C ILE A 30 -27.41 -20.07 -6.92
N GLN A 31 -27.20 -18.80 -6.60
CA GLN A 31 -25.86 -18.23 -6.39
C GLN A 31 -25.18 -18.83 -5.15
N ASN A 32 -25.92 -19.03 -4.05
CA ASN A 32 -25.38 -19.66 -2.84
C ASN A 32 -25.16 -21.18 -2.99
N ALA A 33 -25.86 -21.85 -3.92
CA ALA A 33 -25.72 -23.29 -4.16
C ALA A 33 -24.77 -23.64 -5.34
N PHE A 34 -24.58 -22.72 -6.30
CA PHE A 34 -23.95 -22.96 -7.60
C PHE A 34 -23.13 -21.76 -8.13
N GLY A 35 -22.63 -20.86 -7.27
CA GLY A 35 -22.07 -19.55 -7.64
C GLY A 35 -20.80 -19.52 -8.52
N ASP A 36 -20.14 -20.65 -8.73
CA ASP A 36 -18.76 -20.66 -9.28
C ASP A 36 -18.68 -21.23 -10.69
N PHE A 37 -19.73 -21.14 -11.52
CA PHE A 37 -19.70 -21.74 -12.85
C PHE A 37 -18.86 -20.91 -13.82
N LYS A 38 -18.23 -21.56 -14.79
CA LYS A 38 -17.57 -20.91 -15.92
C LYS A 38 -18.58 -20.05 -16.68
N ASP A 39 -18.12 -18.97 -17.31
CA ASP A 39 -19.00 -18.06 -18.05
C ASP A 39 -19.75 -18.82 -19.16
N GLY A 40 -21.07 -18.63 -19.23
CA GLY A 40 -21.94 -19.34 -20.17
C GLY A 40 -22.37 -20.74 -19.74
N CYS A 41 -22.04 -21.19 -18.52
CA CYS A 41 -22.45 -22.49 -17.97
C CYS A 41 -23.63 -22.39 -16.99
N PHE A 42 -24.63 -23.27 -17.15
CA PHE A 42 -25.86 -23.29 -16.37
C PHE A 42 -26.16 -24.69 -15.80
N PRO A 43 -26.60 -24.81 -14.54
CA PRO A 43 -26.91 -26.11 -13.93
C PRO A 43 -28.16 -26.77 -14.54
N LYS A 44 -28.15 -28.11 -14.64
CA LYS A 44 -29.30 -28.92 -15.10
C LYS A 44 -30.04 -29.58 -13.94
N ALA A 45 -31.36 -29.68 -14.05
CA ALA A 45 -32.22 -30.31 -13.03
C ALA A 45 -31.95 -31.81 -12.82
N SER A 46 -31.37 -32.49 -13.82
CA SER A 46 -31.02 -33.92 -13.79
C SER A 46 -29.60 -34.20 -13.27
N GLY A 47 -28.89 -33.18 -12.78
CA GLY A 47 -27.44 -33.25 -12.49
C GLY A 47 -26.60 -32.81 -13.69
N GLY A 48 -25.43 -32.23 -13.41
CA GLY A 48 -24.51 -31.66 -14.41
C GLY A 48 -24.83 -30.22 -14.82
N CYS A 49 -24.28 -29.78 -15.96
CA CYS A 49 -24.49 -28.43 -16.50
C CYS A 49 -24.47 -28.38 -18.04
N SER A 50 -24.90 -27.24 -18.58
CA SER A 50 -24.81 -26.90 -20.01
C SER A 50 -24.00 -25.63 -20.18
N CYS A 51 -22.96 -25.66 -21.00
CA CYS A 51 -22.05 -24.55 -21.27
C CYS A 51 -22.14 -24.09 -22.72
N SER A 52 -22.40 -22.81 -22.95
CA SER A 52 -22.35 -22.16 -24.26
C SER A 52 -20.91 -21.72 -24.54
N LEU A 53 -20.15 -22.51 -25.30
CA LEU A 53 -18.75 -22.23 -25.66
C LEU A 53 -18.67 -21.67 -27.08
N SER A 54 -17.98 -20.54 -27.24
CA SER A 54 -17.66 -19.99 -28.57
C SER A 54 -16.34 -20.56 -29.07
N ILE A 55 -16.40 -21.48 -30.04
CA ILE A 55 -15.22 -22.05 -30.70
C ILE A 55 -15.19 -21.50 -32.12
N ASN A 56 -14.15 -20.73 -32.46
CA ASN A 56 -13.98 -20.11 -33.79
C ASN A 56 -15.16 -19.23 -34.25
N GLY A 57 -15.85 -18.56 -33.32
CA GLY A 57 -16.97 -17.65 -33.63
C GLY A 57 -18.32 -18.34 -33.84
N ALA A 58 -18.39 -19.67 -33.67
CA ALA A 58 -19.64 -20.43 -33.60
C ALA A 58 -19.95 -20.81 -32.14
N GLU A 59 -21.17 -20.54 -31.69
CA GLU A 59 -21.65 -20.95 -30.38
C GLU A 59 -22.02 -22.44 -30.40
N THR A 60 -21.39 -23.21 -29.51
CA THR A 60 -21.64 -24.64 -29.34
C THR A 60 -22.03 -24.93 -27.90
N GLU A 61 -23.11 -25.68 -27.71
CA GLU A 61 -23.54 -26.11 -26.38
C GLU A 61 -22.85 -27.43 -26.01
N GLN A 62 -22.07 -27.42 -24.93
CA GLN A 62 -21.51 -28.63 -24.33
C GLN A 62 -22.24 -28.97 -23.04
N VAL A 63 -22.71 -30.21 -22.94
CA VAL A 63 -23.38 -30.72 -21.75
C VAL A 63 -22.40 -31.57 -20.95
N PHE A 64 -22.17 -31.18 -19.71
CA PHE A 64 -21.37 -31.92 -18.74
C PHE A 64 -22.30 -32.65 -17.77
N THR A 65 -21.98 -33.90 -17.46
CA THR A 65 -22.75 -34.71 -16.50
C THR A 65 -22.35 -34.43 -15.05
N ASP A 66 -21.09 -34.02 -14.82
CA ASP A 66 -20.58 -33.64 -13.50
C ASP A 66 -20.63 -32.12 -13.31
N ILE A 67 -20.97 -31.68 -12.10
CA ILE A 67 -21.06 -30.25 -11.75
C ILE A 67 -19.67 -29.62 -11.58
N SER A 68 -18.66 -30.41 -11.23
CA SER A 68 -17.29 -29.92 -11.03
C SER A 68 -16.63 -29.46 -12.33
N ASP A 69 -16.93 -30.10 -13.46
CA ASP A 69 -16.44 -29.70 -14.80
C ASP A 69 -16.94 -28.32 -15.24
N CYS A 70 -18.03 -27.89 -14.62
CA CYS A 70 -18.72 -26.63 -14.89
C CYS A 70 -18.21 -25.49 -14.03
N LYS A 71 -17.51 -25.81 -12.93
CA LYS A 71 -16.97 -24.81 -12.01
C LYS A 71 -15.70 -24.17 -12.57
N LYS A 72 -15.50 -22.91 -12.23
CA LYS A 72 -14.23 -22.23 -12.44
C LYS A 72 -13.16 -22.98 -11.65
N PRO A 73 -11.95 -23.16 -12.22
CA PRO A 73 -10.84 -23.68 -11.45
C PRO A 73 -10.53 -22.70 -10.31
N ILE A 74 -10.16 -23.25 -9.14
CA ILE A 74 -9.94 -22.50 -7.89
C ILE A 74 -8.93 -21.35 -8.11
N GLU A 75 -7.96 -21.54 -9.00
CA GLU A 75 -6.96 -20.55 -9.36
C GLU A 75 -7.58 -19.30 -10.02
N VAL A 76 -8.57 -19.49 -10.90
CA VAL A 76 -9.27 -18.39 -11.59
C VAL A 76 -10.18 -17.65 -10.62
N GLU A 77 -10.94 -18.37 -9.80
CA GLU A 77 -11.77 -17.78 -8.76
C GLU A 77 -10.93 -16.96 -7.76
N THR A 78 -9.79 -17.51 -7.33
CA THR A 78 -8.85 -16.82 -6.44
C THR A 78 -8.26 -15.57 -7.10
N ALA A 79 -7.94 -15.63 -8.39
CA ALA A 79 -7.43 -14.48 -9.13
C ALA A 79 -8.50 -13.37 -9.26
N GLU A 80 -9.75 -13.73 -9.57
CA GLU A 80 -10.89 -12.81 -9.62
C GLU A 80 -11.16 -12.19 -8.24
N ASN A 81 -11.19 -13.00 -7.18
CA ASN A 81 -11.37 -12.54 -5.80
C ASN A 81 -10.27 -11.58 -5.36
N LYS A 82 -9.00 -11.90 -5.65
CA LYS A 82 -7.87 -10.98 -5.40
C LYS A 82 -8.01 -9.68 -6.18
N LEU A 83 -8.43 -9.74 -7.44
CA LEU A 83 -8.61 -8.56 -8.27
C LEU A 83 -9.75 -7.67 -7.75
N ASN A 84 -10.85 -8.26 -7.31
CA ASN A 84 -11.97 -7.55 -6.70
C ASN A 84 -11.60 -6.95 -5.34
N LEU A 85 -10.95 -7.71 -4.45
CA LEU A 85 -10.43 -7.19 -3.18
C LEU A 85 -9.44 -6.04 -3.38
N ASN A 86 -8.58 -6.12 -4.40
CA ASN A 86 -7.67 -5.03 -4.73
C ASN A 86 -8.40 -3.77 -5.23
N LYS A 87 -9.51 -3.93 -5.96
CA LYS A 87 -10.36 -2.80 -6.37
C LYS A 87 -11.05 -2.17 -5.16
N GLU A 88 -11.61 -2.98 -4.26
CA GLU A 88 -12.25 -2.52 -3.02
C GLU A 88 -11.25 -1.81 -2.11
N PHE A 89 -10.06 -2.38 -1.93
CA PHE A 89 -9.01 -1.75 -1.13
C PHE A 89 -8.57 -0.41 -1.72
N LYS A 90 -8.41 -0.31 -3.04
CA LYS A 90 -8.12 0.97 -3.71
C LYS A 90 -9.25 1.98 -3.54
N ALA A 91 -10.51 1.54 -3.58
CA ALA A 91 -11.66 2.42 -3.38
C ALA A 91 -11.73 2.95 -1.94
N VAL A 92 -11.44 2.11 -0.94
CA VAL A 92 -11.54 2.49 0.48
C VAL A 92 -10.30 3.27 0.95
N ALA A 93 -9.10 2.80 0.60
CA ALA A 93 -7.84 3.30 1.15
C ALA A 93 -7.01 4.16 0.16
N GLY A 94 -7.37 4.20 -1.13
CA GLY A 94 -6.51 4.76 -2.17
C GLY A 94 -6.19 6.25 -2.05
N ASN A 95 -7.09 7.02 -1.43
CA ASN A 95 -7.00 8.49 -1.35
C ASN A 95 -7.26 9.03 0.06
N MET A 96 -6.94 8.28 1.10
CA MET A 96 -7.06 8.77 2.47
C MET A 96 -6.01 9.86 2.76
N LYS A 97 -6.39 10.85 3.57
CA LYS A 97 -5.50 11.86 4.16
C LYS A 97 -4.42 11.18 5.00
N ASP A 98 -3.29 11.85 5.13
CA ASP A 98 -2.22 11.39 6.01
C ASP A 98 -2.71 11.23 7.46
N ASN A 99 -2.27 10.16 8.12
CA ASN A 99 -2.69 9.74 9.46
C ASN A 99 -4.17 9.34 9.60
N CYS A 100 -4.87 9.04 8.50
CA CYS A 100 -6.23 8.51 8.53
C CYS A 100 -6.29 7.03 8.14
N PHE A 101 -7.05 6.23 8.89
CA PHE A 101 -7.23 4.78 8.70
C PHE A 101 -8.70 4.41 8.56
N PRO A 102 -9.07 3.53 7.61
CA PRO A 102 -10.46 3.16 7.39
C PRO A 102 -10.95 2.21 8.49
N LYS A 103 -12.23 2.32 8.86
CA LYS A 103 -12.87 1.43 9.85
C LYS A 103 -13.64 0.30 9.14
N PRO A 104 -13.64 -0.93 9.67
CA PRO A 104 -14.45 -2.03 9.14
C PRO A 104 -15.96 -1.74 9.12
N SER A 105 -16.46 -0.96 10.09
CA SER A 105 -17.88 -0.59 10.22
C SER A 105 -18.29 0.64 9.41
N GLY A 106 -17.41 1.13 8.54
CA GLY A 106 -17.62 2.38 7.79
C GLY A 106 -16.99 3.61 8.46
N GLY A 107 -16.61 4.58 7.63
CA GLY A 107 -15.87 5.77 8.04
C GLY A 107 -14.39 5.47 8.31
N CYS A 108 -13.78 6.29 9.16
CA CYS A 108 -12.32 6.34 9.31
C CYS A 108 -11.90 7.01 10.63
N LYS A 109 -10.66 6.78 11.05
CA LYS A 109 -10.04 7.41 12.23
C LYS A 109 -8.79 8.17 11.78
N CYS A 110 -8.71 9.46 12.12
CA CYS A 110 -7.60 10.32 11.78
C CYS A 110 -6.88 10.79 13.03
N THR A 111 -5.54 10.82 13.01
CA THR A 111 -4.77 11.53 14.03
C THR A 111 -4.57 12.97 13.57
N GLU A 112 -5.23 13.90 14.25
CA GLU A 112 -5.23 15.33 13.95
C GLU A 112 -4.64 16.12 15.12
N LYS A 113 -4.24 17.38 14.90
CA LYS A 113 -3.75 18.25 15.97
C LYS A 113 -4.87 19.14 16.47
N ASN A 114 -5.09 19.15 17.78
CA ASN A 114 -6.07 20.04 18.41
C ASN A 114 -5.59 21.51 18.38
N SER A 115 -6.43 22.42 18.88
CA SER A 115 -6.13 23.86 18.95
C SER A 115 -4.92 24.24 19.82
N LYS A 116 -4.39 23.29 20.61
CA LYS A 116 -3.18 23.44 21.43
C LYS A 116 -1.94 22.78 20.79
N GLY A 117 -2.11 22.13 19.64
CA GLY A 117 -1.04 21.45 18.91
C GLY A 117 -0.75 20.02 19.36
N GLU A 118 -1.58 19.45 20.23
CA GLU A 118 -1.47 18.05 20.71
C GLU A 118 -2.21 17.11 19.75
N GLU A 119 -1.71 15.88 19.61
CA GLU A 119 -2.30 14.87 18.73
C GLU A 119 -3.55 14.22 19.37
N GLU A 120 -4.65 14.21 18.63
CA GLU A 120 -5.93 13.63 19.01
C GLU A 120 -6.49 12.74 17.91
N ILE A 121 -7.13 11.63 18.30
CA ILE A 121 -7.73 10.69 17.36
C ILE A 121 -9.19 11.08 17.14
N VAL A 122 -9.51 11.56 15.94
CA VAL A 122 -10.86 11.93 15.52
C VAL A 122 -11.47 10.79 14.71
N ALA A 123 -12.67 10.34 15.08
CA ALA A 123 -13.41 9.32 14.36
C ALA A 123 -14.48 9.94 13.47
N TYR A 124 -14.39 9.69 12.16
CA TYR A 124 -15.37 10.08 11.17
C TYR A 124 -16.26 8.90 10.81
N ASN A 125 -17.54 9.16 10.55
CA ASN A 125 -18.51 8.13 10.16
C ASN A 125 -18.59 7.99 8.63
N ASP A 126 -18.26 9.05 7.90
CA ASP A 126 -18.20 9.04 6.44
C ASP A 126 -16.75 8.98 5.97
N ILE A 127 -16.46 8.05 5.04
CA ILE A 127 -15.14 7.86 4.45
C ILE A 127 -14.71 9.09 3.63
N ALA A 128 -15.66 9.86 3.09
CA ALA A 128 -15.36 11.05 2.30
C ALA A 128 -14.63 12.13 3.11
N GLN A 129 -14.89 12.22 4.43
CA GLN A 129 -14.28 13.21 5.31
C GLN A 129 -12.79 12.96 5.55
N CYS A 130 -12.34 11.71 5.37
CA CYS A 130 -10.95 11.32 5.50
C CYS A 130 -10.23 11.20 4.17
N ARG A 131 -10.86 11.57 3.06
CA ARG A 131 -10.20 11.59 1.75
C ARG A 131 -9.50 12.92 1.57
N ASP A 132 -8.29 12.86 1.01
CA ASP A 132 -7.56 14.05 0.65
C ASP A 132 -8.26 14.69 -0.56
N SER A 133 -8.63 15.96 -0.43
CA SER A 133 -9.24 16.73 -1.53
C SER A 133 -8.20 17.10 -2.59
N ASN A 134 -6.92 17.02 -2.24
CA ASN A 134 -5.85 17.13 -3.20
C ASN A 134 -5.69 15.76 -3.86
N GLU A 135 -6.11 15.65 -5.12
CA GLU A 135 -5.59 14.59 -5.99
C GLU A 135 -4.08 14.54 -5.75
N ARG A 136 -3.56 13.39 -5.26
CA ARG A 136 -2.12 13.18 -5.10
C ARG A 136 -1.46 13.76 -6.34
N ILE A 137 -0.80 14.91 -6.19
CA ILE A 137 -0.13 15.56 -7.30
C ILE A 137 0.83 14.49 -7.77
N LYS A 138 0.51 13.81 -8.90
CA LYS A 138 1.43 12.86 -9.52
C LYS A 138 2.71 13.65 -9.62
N ARG A 139 3.75 13.25 -8.88
CA ARG A 139 5.01 13.99 -8.84
C ARG A 139 5.38 14.23 -10.29
N ARG A 140 5.15 15.45 -10.78
CA ARG A 140 5.58 15.81 -12.12
C ARG A 140 7.08 15.82 -11.95
N VAL A 141 7.74 14.82 -12.52
CA VAL A 141 9.18 14.81 -12.64
C VAL A 141 9.51 16.14 -13.29
N GLN A 142 10.10 17.05 -12.52
CA GLN A 142 10.57 18.30 -13.08
C GLN A 142 11.83 17.95 -13.84
N TYR A 143 11.76 18.11 -15.16
CA TYR A 143 12.92 17.93 -16.00
C TYR A 143 13.75 19.20 -15.89
N GLY A 144 14.95 19.06 -15.32
CA GLY A 144 15.87 20.16 -15.07
C GLY A 144 16.57 20.63 -16.33
N LYS A 145 17.86 20.93 -16.20
CA LYS A 145 18.70 21.34 -17.33
C LYS A 145 18.93 20.19 -18.33
N PHE A 146 19.20 20.54 -19.58
CA PHE A 146 19.68 19.57 -20.56
C PHE A 146 21.02 19.00 -20.13
N LYS A 147 21.25 17.70 -20.37
CA LYS A 147 22.56 17.07 -20.18
C LYS A 147 23.63 17.87 -20.94
N PRO A 148 24.87 17.95 -20.44
CA PRO A 148 25.91 18.84 -20.98
C PRO A 148 26.27 18.56 -22.44
N ASN A 149 26.00 17.35 -22.93
CA ASN A 149 26.23 16.93 -24.30
C ASN A 149 24.99 17.05 -25.20
N CYS A 150 23.92 17.71 -24.74
CA CYS A 150 22.63 17.81 -25.42
C CYS A 150 22.19 19.27 -25.64
N VAL A 151 21.58 19.54 -26.80
CA VAL A 151 21.06 20.87 -27.20
C VAL A 151 19.60 20.79 -27.63
N SER A 152 18.79 21.80 -27.31
CA SER A 152 17.35 21.84 -27.62
C SER A 152 17.06 22.02 -29.10
N LYS A 153 15.98 21.41 -29.61
CA LYS A 153 15.46 21.63 -30.96
C LYS A 153 14.30 22.64 -30.97
N LEU A 154 14.16 23.38 -32.07
CA LEU A 154 12.94 24.15 -32.36
C LEU A 154 11.78 23.15 -32.57
N GLY A 155 10.74 23.22 -31.76
CA GLY A 155 9.59 22.30 -31.84
C GLY A 155 9.59 21.17 -30.81
N GLY A 156 10.55 21.15 -29.88
CA GLY A 156 10.66 20.14 -28.82
C GLY A 156 11.61 18.99 -29.15
N GLY A 157 12.17 18.38 -28.10
CA GLY A 157 13.23 17.38 -28.19
C GLY A 157 14.63 17.98 -28.15
N CYS A 158 15.63 17.13 -28.32
CA CYS A 158 17.03 17.55 -28.29
C CYS A 158 17.92 16.74 -29.25
N VAL A 159 19.14 17.23 -29.44
CA VAL A 159 20.25 16.50 -30.07
C VAL A 159 21.33 16.30 -29.03
N CYS A 160 21.79 15.07 -28.85
CA CYS A 160 22.93 14.75 -27.97
C CYS A 160 24.11 14.16 -28.74
N THR A 161 25.32 14.53 -28.35
CA THR A 161 26.55 13.91 -28.85
C THR A 161 27.01 12.82 -27.90
N LEU A 162 27.10 11.57 -28.38
CA LEU A 162 27.45 10.39 -27.60
C LEU A 162 28.73 9.76 -28.15
N LYS A 163 29.66 9.42 -27.26
CA LYS A 163 30.86 8.65 -27.62
C LYS A 163 30.54 7.17 -27.64
N LYS A 164 30.51 6.56 -28.83
CA LYS A 164 30.36 5.11 -28.97
C LYS A 164 31.63 4.56 -29.64
N ALA A 165 32.33 3.67 -28.94
CA ALA A 165 33.59 3.09 -29.40
C ALA A 165 34.65 4.12 -29.85
N GLY A 166 34.75 5.25 -29.13
CA GLY A 166 35.74 6.30 -29.42
C GLY A 166 35.37 7.26 -30.55
N LEU A 167 34.23 7.08 -31.21
CA LEU A 167 33.70 8.00 -32.22
C LEU A 167 32.55 8.85 -31.64
N ASP A 168 32.53 10.13 -31.96
CA ASP A 168 31.42 11.03 -31.64
C ASP A 168 30.24 10.74 -32.58
N THR A 169 29.15 10.26 -32.02
CA THR A 169 27.89 9.96 -32.72
C THR A 169 26.79 10.89 -32.26
N VAL A 170 25.93 11.34 -33.17
CA VAL A 170 24.84 12.26 -32.85
C VAL A 170 23.53 11.50 -32.73
N GLN A 171 22.87 11.61 -31.58
CA GLN A 171 21.54 11.02 -31.34
C GLN A 171 20.48 12.12 -31.20
N THR A 172 19.36 11.95 -31.89
CA THR A 172 18.20 12.84 -31.80
C THR A 172 17.12 12.21 -30.93
N TYR A 173 16.53 13.02 -30.05
CA TYR A 173 15.36 12.66 -29.26
C TYR A 173 14.20 13.58 -29.57
N THR A 174 13.00 13.02 -29.56
CA THR A 174 11.74 13.74 -29.83
C THR A 174 11.14 14.38 -28.59
N LYS A 175 11.52 13.92 -27.38
CA LYS A 175 11.02 14.45 -26.11
C LYS A 175 12.15 15.09 -25.31
N ASP A 176 11.88 16.25 -24.73
CA ASP A 176 12.78 16.93 -23.80
C ASP A 176 13.14 16.05 -22.58
N SER A 177 12.24 15.16 -22.17
CA SER A 177 12.41 14.25 -21.03
C SER A 177 13.62 13.32 -21.17
N ASP A 178 13.98 12.96 -22.40
CA ASP A 178 15.04 11.99 -22.68
C ASP A 178 16.44 12.64 -22.59
N CYS A 179 16.43 13.97 -22.63
CA CYS A 179 17.59 14.83 -22.77
C CYS A 179 17.91 15.66 -21.54
N LYS A 180 16.92 15.84 -20.67
CA LYS A 180 17.04 16.60 -19.43
C LYS A 180 17.39 15.68 -18.28
N GLU A 181 18.17 16.20 -17.35
CA GLU A 181 18.41 15.51 -16.10
C GLU A 181 17.13 15.52 -15.26
N ILE A 182 16.87 14.39 -14.60
CA ILE A 182 15.76 14.27 -13.65
C ILE A 182 16.16 15.11 -12.44
N GLU A 183 15.55 16.27 -12.26
CA GLU A 183 15.57 16.97 -10.98
C GLU A 183 14.52 16.30 -10.12
N GLU A 184 14.96 15.39 -9.24
CA GLU A 184 14.06 14.84 -8.23
C GLU A 184 13.51 16.03 -7.42
N PRO A 185 12.18 16.23 -7.39
CA PRO A 185 11.62 17.28 -6.57
C PRO A 185 12.02 17.00 -5.12
N VAL A 186 12.83 17.89 -4.57
CA VAL A 186 13.34 17.80 -3.21
C VAL A 186 12.15 17.90 -2.27
N ASP A 187 11.71 16.76 -1.75
CA ASP A 187 10.59 16.70 -0.81
C ASP A 187 11.06 17.36 0.52
N PRO A 188 10.41 18.46 0.96
CA PRO A 188 10.82 19.17 2.16
C PRO A 188 10.76 18.28 3.42
N VAL A 189 9.90 17.25 3.43
CA VAL A 189 9.81 16.27 4.52
C VAL A 189 11.06 15.38 4.54
N VAL A 190 11.50 14.93 3.37
CA VAL A 190 12.69 14.07 3.23
C VAL A 190 13.96 14.80 3.64
N GLU A 191 14.13 16.06 3.23
CA GLU A 191 15.30 16.85 3.64
C GLU A 191 15.31 17.14 5.15
N ARG A 192 14.14 17.45 5.73
CA ARG A 192 14.02 17.62 7.18
C ARG A 192 14.37 16.32 7.92
N ALA A 193 13.94 15.17 7.42
CA ALA A 193 14.27 13.87 7.98
C ALA A 193 15.78 13.59 7.89
N LYS A 194 16.42 13.85 6.75
CA LYS A 194 17.88 13.72 6.58
C LYS A 194 18.65 14.63 7.55
N ALA A 195 18.23 15.89 7.69
CA ALA A 195 18.85 16.82 8.63
C ALA A 195 18.72 16.35 10.08
N ASN A 196 17.55 15.87 10.49
CA ASN A 196 17.32 15.33 11.82
C ASN A 196 18.15 14.06 12.07
N TYR A 197 18.20 13.15 11.10
CA TYR A 197 19.05 11.96 11.17
C TYR A 197 20.53 12.33 11.32
N GLY A 198 21.00 13.33 10.56
CA GLY A 198 22.36 13.86 10.68
C GLY A 198 22.68 14.36 12.10
N LYS A 199 21.73 15.06 12.75
CA LYS A 199 21.88 15.49 14.15
C LYS A 199 22.00 14.31 15.12
N VAL A 200 21.15 13.29 14.97
CA VAL A 200 21.21 12.08 15.81
C VAL A 200 22.53 11.35 15.62
N VAL A 201 23.01 11.21 14.38
CA VAL A 201 24.32 10.60 14.10
C VAL A 201 25.45 11.40 14.73
N GLN A 202 25.41 12.73 14.68
CA GLN A 202 26.41 13.58 15.36
C GLN A 202 26.36 13.40 16.87
N GLU A 203 25.16 13.37 17.47
CA GLU A 203 24.98 13.12 18.90
C GLU A 203 25.53 11.75 19.31
N LEU A 204 25.23 10.71 18.54
CA LEU A 204 25.77 9.37 18.75
C LEU A 204 27.30 9.37 18.63
N LYS A 205 27.86 9.93 17.55
CA LYS A 205 29.31 10.05 17.39
C LYS A 205 29.97 10.75 18.57
N ALA A 206 29.33 11.78 19.14
CA ALA A 206 29.82 12.47 20.33
C ALA A 206 29.75 11.59 21.59
N LYS A 207 28.64 10.86 21.80
CA LYS A 207 28.46 9.96 22.95
C LYS A 207 29.43 8.77 22.93
N PHE A 208 29.77 8.26 21.75
CA PHE A 208 30.70 7.15 21.57
C PHE A 208 32.16 7.61 21.38
N LYS A 209 32.44 8.92 21.35
CA LYS A 209 33.78 9.43 21.11
C LYS A 209 34.74 9.05 22.25
N GLY A 210 35.79 8.31 21.91
CA GLY A 210 36.86 7.93 22.84
C GLY A 210 36.43 6.93 23.90
N LEU A 211 35.25 6.32 23.76
CA LEU A 211 34.78 5.29 24.66
C LEU A 211 35.62 4.02 24.48
N ARG A 212 35.93 3.35 25.60
CA ARG A 212 36.62 2.07 25.61
C ARG A 212 35.87 1.03 24.78
N GLU A 213 36.59 0.09 24.18
CA GLU A 213 35.98 -1.02 23.45
C GLU A 213 35.06 -1.83 24.38
N ASN A 214 33.93 -2.28 23.83
CA ASN A 214 32.88 -3.00 24.57
C ASN A 214 32.22 -2.21 25.71
N CYS A 215 32.41 -0.90 25.74
CA CYS A 215 31.66 0.00 26.62
C CYS A 215 30.48 0.67 25.88
N PHE A 216 29.40 0.92 26.61
CA PHE A 216 28.17 1.50 26.10
C PHE A 216 27.77 2.72 26.96
N PRO A 217 27.53 3.91 26.35
CA PRO A 217 27.15 5.11 27.07
C PRO A 217 25.84 4.95 27.83
N ARG A 218 25.78 5.43 29.08
CA ARG A 218 24.58 5.51 29.91
C ARG A 218 24.39 6.95 30.40
N PRO A 219 23.19 7.33 30.88
CA PRO A 219 22.99 8.66 31.47
C PRO A 219 23.91 8.97 32.68
N LYS A 220 24.41 7.93 33.36
CA LYS A 220 25.40 8.03 34.45
C LYS A 220 26.50 7.00 34.20
N GLY A 221 27.59 7.45 33.57
CA GLY A 221 28.76 6.63 33.22
C GLY A 221 28.52 5.70 32.02
N CYS A 222 29.02 4.48 32.09
CA CYS A 222 28.93 3.49 31.01
C CYS A 222 28.83 2.06 31.55
N MET A 223 28.41 1.15 30.67
CA MET A 223 28.42 -0.30 30.92
C MET A 223 29.45 -0.94 30.02
N CYS A 224 30.39 -1.69 30.57
CA CYS A 224 31.48 -2.31 29.83
C CYS A 224 31.45 -3.82 29.96
N ILE A 225 31.64 -4.54 28.87
CA ILE A 225 31.81 -6.00 28.90
C ILE A 225 33.29 -6.28 29.16
N VAL A 226 33.60 -6.78 30.36
CA VAL A 226 34.99 -7.06 30.80
C VAL A 226 35.43 -8.50 30.55
N GLY A 227 34.50 -9.40 30.25
CA GLY A 227 34.83 -10.78 29.94
C GLY A 227 33.60 -11.68 29.80
N LYS A 228 33.83 -12.99 29.81
CA LYS A 228 32.78 -14.01 29.86
C LYS A 228 33.00 -14.93 31.06
N ASP A 229 31.92 -15.39 31.67
CA ASP A 229 31.97 -16.39 32.75
C ASP A 229 32.30 -17.79 32.21
N SER A 230 32.44 -18.78 33.10
CA SER A 230 32.71 -20.18 32.73
C SER A 230 31.61 -20.85 31.90
N LEU A 231 30.43 -20.22 31.82
CA LEU A 231 29.26 -20.68 31.07
C LEU A 231 29.08 -19.88 29.76
N GLY A 232 29.95 -18.90 29.49
CA GLY A 232 29.95 -18.08 28.28
C GLY A 232 29.09 -16.82 28.34
N HIS A 233 28.49 -16.48 29.49
CA HIS A 233 27.73 -15.24 29.65
C HIS A 233 28.65 -14.02 29.81
N GLU A 234 28.24 -12.89 29.26
CA GLU A 234 28.98 -11.63 29.35
C GLU A 234 28.97 -11.07 30.77
N ILE A 235 30.17 -10.81 31.31
CA ILE A 235 30.38 -10.13 32.57
C ILE A 235 30.40 -8.63 32.28
N ASN A 236 29.39 -7.94 32.79
CA ASN A 236 29.20 -6.51 32.63
C ASN A 236 29.66 -5.76 33.88
N GLU A 237 30.49 -4.74 33.70
CA GLU A 237 30.95 -3.85 34.76
C GLU A 237 30.42 -2.43 34.51
N LYS A 238 29.84 -1.83 35.55
CA LYS A 238 29.34 -0.47 35.49
C LYS A 238 30.41 0.49 35.98
N ARG A 239 30.77 1.43 35.11
CA ARG A 239 31.68 2.55 35.41
C ARG A 239 30.86 3.82 35.54
N TRP A 240 31.19 4.69 36.48
CA TRP A 240 30.33 5.81 36.86
C TRP A 240 30.84 7.15 36.37
N THR A 241 32.13 7.25 36.06
CA THR A 241 32.77 8.47 35.58
C THR A 241 33.14 8.39 34.10
N ASP A 242 33.16 9.53 33.42
CA ASP A 242 33.57 9.62 32.02
C ASP A 242 35.03 9.20 31.81
N ALA A 243 35.89 9.40 32.82
CA ALA A 243 37.30 9.01 32.78
C ALA A 243 37.49 7.49 32.83
N GLU A 244 36.67 6.75 33.57
CA GLU A 244 36.66 5.29 33.59
C GLU A 244 36.12 4.70 32.27
N CYS A 245 35.25 5.45 31.59
CA CYS A 245 34.58 5.03 30.37
C CYS A 245 35.38 5.28 29.10
N LYS A 246 36.30 6.24 29.13
CA LYS A 246 37.07 6.69 27.98
C LYS A 246 38.53 6.27 28.10
N CYS A 247 39.18 6.16 26.95
CA CYS A 247 40.63 5.96 26.89
C CYS A 247 41.34 7.30 27.15
N ALA A 248 42.37 7.28 27.99
CA ALA A 248 43.21 8.46 28.15
C ALA A 248 44.09 8.68 26.90
N GLU A 249 44.55 9.92 26.68
CA GLU A 249 45.42 10.23 25.55
C GLU A 249 46.72 9.43 25.64
N GLY A 250 46.97 8.57 24.63
CA GLY A 250 48.15 7.69 24.58
C GLY A 250 48.03 6.40 25.41
N GLU A 251 46.88 6.12 26.03
CA GLU A 251 46.65 4.85 26.70
C GLU A 251 46.57 3.70 25.69
N VAL A 252 47.40 2.69 25.87
CA VAL A 252 47.36 1.45 25.08
C VAL A 252 47.04 0.30 26.01
N SER A 253 45.82 -0.22 25.92
CA SER A 253 45.33 -1.36 26.71
C SER A 253 44.44 -2.25 25.86
N LYS A 254 44.02 -3.41 26.40
CA LYS A 254 43.08 -4.31 25.68
C LYS A 254 41.74 -3.63 25.37
N GLU A 255 41.35 -2.65 26.17
CA GLU A 255 40.11 -1.88 26.00
C GLU A 255 40.34 -0.55 25.23
N CYS A 256 41.61 -0.19 25.01
CA CYS A 256 42.07 1.03 24.34
C CYS A 256 43.18 0.67 23.35
N PRO A 257 42.85 0.07 22.19
CA PRO A 257 43.86 -0.22 21.20
C PRO A 257 44.44 1.09 20.65
N ALA A 258 45.77 1.16 20.52
CA ALA A 258 46.40 2.22 19.75
C ALA A 258 45.84 2.15 18.32
N ASN A 259 45.19 3.23 17.86
CA ASN A 259 44.53 3.35 16.56
C ASN A 259 45.27 2.54 15.46
N ARG A 260 44.56 1.59 14.84
CA ARG A 260 44.93 1.03 13.53
C ARG A 260 44.41 1.91 12.41
#